data_AF-A0A0B7BPL8-F1
#
_entry.id   AF-A0A0B7BPL8-F1
#
_cell.length_a   1.000
_cell.length_b   1.000
_cell.length_c   1.000
_cell.angle_alpha   90.00
_cell.angle_beta   90.00
_cell.angle_gamma   90.00
#
_symmetry.space_group_name_H-M   'P 1'
#
loop_
_entity.id
_entity.type
_entity.pdbx_description
1 polymer ?
#
loop_
_entity_poly.entity_id
_entity_poly.type
_entity_poly.pdbx_seq_one_letter_code
_entity_poly.pdbx_strand_id
1 'polypeptide(L)' 'GAVLSQQQDSQCKVIAYASRTLRREEKNIKSSFKLELLGLKWAITEKFRSYLLGNKVTVFTDNKGLTF' A
#
# COMPACT_ATOMS: atom_id res chain seq x y z
N GLY A 1 6.94 -2.07 1.16
CA GLY A 1 6.17 -1.93 2.41
C GLY A 1 5.15 -0.83 2.24
N ALA A 2 4.25 -0.64 3.20
CA ALA A 2 3.25 0.44 3.20
C ALA A 2 2.97 0.93 4.63
N VAL A 3 2.54 2.18 4.75
CA VAL A 3 2.19 2.81 6.03
C VAL A 3 0.82 3.43 5.89
N LEU A 4 -0.04 3.19 6.88
CA LEU A 4 -1.32 3.87 7.00
C LEU A 4 -1.19 4.97 8.03
N SER A 5 -1.41 6.21 7.60
CA SER A 5 -1.38 7.39 8.45
C SER A 5 -2.67 8.19 8.32
N GLN A 6 -3.05 8.90 9.38
CA GLN A 6 -4.22 9.77 9.42
C GLN A 6 -3.86 11.11 10.05
N GLN A 7 -4.45 12.18 9.54
CA GLN A 7 -4.39 13.49 10.16
C GLN A 7 -5.33 13.53 11.38
N GLN A 8 -4.78 13.75 12.56
CA GLN A 8 -5.51 13.89 13.82
C GLN A 8 -4.97 15.12 14.57
N ASP A 9 -5.85 16.04 14.95
CA ASP A 9 -5.51 17.25 15.73
C ASP A 9 -4.30 18.01 15.18
N SER A 10 -4.30 18.24 13.86
CA SER A 10 -3.24 18.91 13.10
C SER A 10 -1.90 18.17 13.01
N GLN A 11 -1.82 16.91 13.45
CA GLN A 11 -0.63 16.07 13.30
C GLN A 11 -0.92 14.81 12.49
N CYS A 12 0.03 14.42 11.63
CA CYS A 12 -0.04 13.16 10.92
C CYS A 12 0.43 12.02 11.84
N LYS A 13 -0.47 11.12 12.22
CA LYS A 13 -0.15 9.97 13.08
C LYS A 13 -0.18 8.69 12.27
N VAL A 14 0.80 7.83 12.51
CA VAL A 14 0.83 6.49 11.92
C VAL A 14 -0.12 5.59 12.70
N ILE A 15 -1.05 4.95 11.98
CA ILE A 15 -1.99 3.98 12.53
C ILE A 15 -1.41 2.57 12.44
N ALA A 16 -0.81 2.22 11.30
CA ALA A 16 -0.33 0.86 11.08
C ALA A 16 0.79 0.79 10.03
N TYR A 17 1.69 -0.16 10.25
CA TYR A 17 2.72 -0.54 9.29
C TYR A 17 2.36 -1.86 8.59
N ALA A 18 2.75 -1.98 7.33
CA ALA A 18 2.56 -3.15 6.50
C ALA A 18 3.86 -3.52 5.79
N SER A 19 4.33 -4.74 6.01
CA SER A 19 5.43 -5.31 5.25
C SER A 19 5.12 -6.78 4.97
N ARG A 20 5.51 -7.25 3.79
CA ARG A 20 5.34 -8.64 3.35
C ARG A 20 6.48 -8.99 2.41
N THR A 21 6.93 -10.23 2.50
CA THR A 21 7.88 -10.84 1.56
C THR A 21 7.18 -11.35 0.30
N LEU A 22 7.87 -11.27 -0.84
CA LEU A 22 7.38 -11.83 -2.11
C LEU A 22 7.31 -13.36 -2.04
N ARG A 23 6.20 -13.93 -2.54
CA ARG A 23 6.04 -15.37 -2.74
C ARG A 23 6.93 -15.85 -3.89
N ARG A 24 7.14 -17.16 -3.98
CA ARG A 24 8.10 -17.77 -4.91
C ARG A 24 7.76 -17.46 -6.38
N GLU A 25 6.47 -17.40 -6.68
CA GLU A 25 5.91 -17.09 -7.99
C GLU A 25 6.08 -15.60 -8.33
N GLU A 26 5.92 -14.73 -7.33
CA GLU A 26 6.04 -13.28 -7.45
C GLU A 26 7.50 -12.85 -7.64
N LYS A 27 8.46 -13.60 -7.07
CA LYS A 27 9.91 -13.33 -7.23
C LYS A 27 10.39 -13.37 -8.68
N ASN A 28 9.70 -14.09 -9.56
CA ASN A 28 10.06 -14.17 -10.98
C ASN A 28 9.56 -12.97 -11.79
N ILE A 29 8.74 -12.10 -11.20
CA ILE A 29 8.27 -10.87 -11.86
C ILE A 29 9.44 -9.90 -11.97
N LYS A 30 9.93 -9.69 -13.20
CA LYS A 30 11.06 -8.79 -13.48
C LYS A 30 10.72 -7.30 -13.45
N SER A 31 9.43 -6.96 -13.50
CA SER A 31 8.98 -5.58 -13.60
C SER A 31 8.74 -5.00 -12.20
N SER A 32 9.53 -4.00 -11.80
CA SER A 32 9.36 -3.26 -10.53
C SER A 32 7.95 -2.71 -10.40
N PHE A 33 7.43 -2.17 -11.51
CA PHE A 33 6.06 -1.66 -11.61
C PHE A 33 5.01 -2.67 -11.13
N LYS A 34 5.08 -3.91 -11.63
CA LYS A 34 4.11 -4.96 -11.28
C LYS A 34 4.25 -5.39 -9.83
N LEU A 35 5.48 -5.42 -9.29
CA LEU A 35 5.73 -5.75 -7.89
C LEU A 35 5.18 -4.68 -6.94
N GLU A 36 5.37 -3.40 -7.29
CA GLU A 36 4.83 -2.27 -6.53
C GLU A 36 3.30 -2.27 -6.55
N LEU A 37 2.67 -2.48 -7.72
CA LEU A 37 1.22 -2.62 -7.82
C LEU A 37 0.68 -3.81 -7.03
N LEU A 38 1.40 -4.94 -7.06
CA LEU A 38 1.03 -6.11 -6.28
C LEU A 38 1.09 -5.84 -4.78
N GLY A 39 2.15 -5.17 -4.32
CA GLY A 39 2.30 -4.73 -2.93
C GLY A 39 1.19 -3.78 -2.52
N LEU A 40 0.84 -2.82 -3.38
CA LEU A 40 -0.24 -1.86 -3.15
C LEU A 40 -1.60 -2.54 -3.06
N LYS A 41 -1.93 -3.41 -4.03
CA LYS A 41 -3.15 -4.23 -4.02
C LYS A 41 -3.26 -4.98 -2.71
N TRP A 42 -2.23 -5.73 -2.32
CA TRP A 42 -2.21 -6.49 -1.08
C TRP A 42 -2.41 -5.60 0.15
N ALA A 43 -1.72 -4.46 0.22
CA ALA A 43 -1.85 -3.53 1.32
C ALA A 43 -3.29 -3.03 1.48
N ILE A 44 -3.97 -2.69 0.39
CA ILE A 44 -5.34 -2.18 0.40
C ILE A 44 -6.36 -3.29 0.66
N THR A 45 -6.28 -4.40 -0.08
CA THR A 45 -7.34 -5.43 -0.07
C THR A 45 -7.24 -6.39 1.09
N GLU A 46 -6.05 -6.57 1.67
CA GLU A 46 -5.82 -7.54 2.74
C GLU A 46 -5.40 -6.83 4.03
N LYS A 47 -4.30 -6.08 4.02
CA LYS A 47 -3.70 -5.58 5.28
C LYS A 47 -4.49 -4.43 5.92
N PHE A 48 -4.93 -3.46 5.12
CA PHE A 48 -5.64 -2.28 5.60
C PHE A 48 -7.15 -2.33 5.36
N ARG A 49 -7.68 -3.43 4.82
CA ARG A 49 -9.07 -3.56 4.39
C ARG A 49 -10.08 -3.06 5.42
N SER A 50 -9.93 -3.46 6.69
CA SER A 50 -10.82 -3.05 7.79
C SER A 50 -10.76 -1.55 8.10
N TYR A 51 -9.63 -0.89 7.88
CA TYR A 51 -9.47 0.54 8.10
C TYR A 51 -10.00 1.38 6.93
N LEU A 52 -9.88 0.86 5.70
CA LEU A 52 -10.24 1.58 4.47
C LEU A 52 -11.71 1.40 4.08
N LEU A 53 -12.36 0.33 4.52
CA LEU A 53 -13.74 0.03 4.14
C LEU A 53 -14.68 1.15 4.63
N GLY A 54 -15.42 1.75 3.69
CA GLY A 54 -16.36 2.84 3.97
C GLY A 54 -15.73 4.23 4.05
N ASN A 55 -14.41 4.35 3.91
CA ASN A 55 -13.68 5.62 3.99
C ASN A 55 -13.06 5.98 2.64
N LYS A 56 -13.05 7.28 2.30
CA LYS A 56 -12.23 7.79 1.19
C LYS A 56 -10.78 7.89 1.66
N VAL A 57 -9.86 7.37 0.86
CA VAL A 57 -8.44 7.37 1.17
C VAL A 57 -7.62 7.84 -0.02
N THR A 58 -6.51 8.51 0.28
CA THR A 58 -5.53 8.95 -0.71
C THR A 58 -4.32 8.04 -0.62
N VAL A 59 -3.95 7.45 -1.76
CA VAL A 59 -2.77 6.58 -1.87
C VAL A 59 -1.62 7.40 -2.42
N PHE A 60 -0.49 7.39 -1.72
CA PHE A 60 0.77 7.97 -2.19
C PHE A 60 1.70 6.83 -2.61
N THR A 61 2.20 6.89 -3.83
CA THR A 61 3.14 5.91 -4.40
C THR A 61 4.18 6.64 -5.24
N ASP A 62 5.43 6.19 -5.17
CA ASP A 62 6.55 6.67 -5.99
C ASP A 62 6.58 6.02 -7.38
N ASN A 63 5.80 4.95 -7.56
CA ASN A 63 5.60 4.31 -8.84
C ASN A 63 4.88 5.23 -9.86
N LYS A 64 5.66 5.80 -10.78
CA LYS A 64 5.16 6.67 -11.84
C LYS A 64 4.10 6.04 -12.74
N GLY A 65 4.13 4.72 -12.95
CA GLY A 65 3.16 4.05 -13.82
C GLY A 65 1.77 3.89 -13.20
N LEU A 66 1.62 4.16 -11.89
CA LEU A 66 0.34 4.10 -11.17
C LEU A 66 -0.32 5.48 -11.04
N THR A 67 0.38 6.54 -11.47
CA THR A 67 -0.01 7.93 -11.28
C THR A 67 -0.62 8.55 -12.54
N PHE A 68 -0.57 7.86 -13.69
CA PHE A 68 -1.13 8.31 -14.98
C PHE A 68 -2.39 7.55 -15.37
#